data_AF-A0A3A8R767-F1
#
_entry.id   AF-A0A3A8R767-F1
#
_cell.length_a   1.000
_cell.length_b   1.000
_cell.length_c   1.000
_cell.angle_alpha   90.00
_cell.angle_beta   90.00
_cell.angle_gamma   90.00
#
_symmetry.space_group_name_H-M   'P 1'
#
loop_
_entity.id
_entity.type
_entity.pdbx_description
1 polymer ?
#
loop_
_entity_poly.entity_id
_entity_poly.type
_entity_poly.pdbx_seq_one_letter_code
_entity_poly.pdbx_strand_id
1 'polypeptide(L)'
;MATTYKATSELNCWKQHLCHGCGGIYRYLLTRKLMGKGASPEAASRALHAQLELASKEEVDLRPCPHCGLFQPEMVNSRRRAVHTWTMLLMLCGPVALGYVFVRFALLPDGQLSNLLAGCAAVALAANLLVLLRNPNRDLEANLKDSRKQVDAGELMLDKAGAIAPGSFVPVAEKASPRRRLAVGLLLLSVLGAAAPELLHILCHWEFNPSAKPTLVGPGERFSYTLPWTIDSAAGYWGGTATCTWVNAEELGVHEPCDVQVPSAHWGDSIQSRGSVSREVSPWVNITLPGNPALVGKTGRFQVSLQVRYPKVVAPSRFVEAQDSTTQAFSVTFSSRGASNTYETVWWLGVLVSFAAGLLGSFMLWNSTFVRQDVSAN
;
A
#
# COMPACT_ATOMS: atom_id res chain seq x y z
N MET A 1 -21.82 25.41 -12.75
CA MET A 1 -20.40 25.06 -13.04
C MET A 1 -19.58 26.31 -12.80
N ALA A 2 -18.52 26.27 -11.99
CA ALA A 2 -17.69 27.45 -11.74
C ALA A 2 -16.63 27.62 -12.84
N THR A 3 -16.54 28.82 -13.43
CA THR A 3 -15.50 29.14 -14.43
C THR A 3 -14.12 29.15 -13.77
N THR A 4 -13.16 28.40 -14.32
CA THR A 4 -11.77 28.38 -13.85
C THR A 4 -10.88 29.13 -14.84
N TYR A 5 -10.25 30.21 -14.38
CA TYR A 5 -9.29 31.00 -15.16
C TYR A 5 -7.87 30.43 -15.02
N LYS A 6 -7.06 30.57 -16.08
CA LYS A 6 -5.67 30.11 -16.13
C LYS A 6 -4.78 31.26 -16.60
N ALA A 7 -3.63 31.42 -15.98
CA ALA A 7 -2.57 32.33 -16.43
C ALA A 7 -1.28 31.53 -16.61
N THR A 8 -0.53 31.76 -17.68
CA THR A 8 0.71 31.04 -17.98
C THR A 8 1.83 32.02 -18.28
N SER A 9 3.04 31.73 -17.81
CA SER A 9 4.25 32.48 -18.15
C SER A 9 5.45 31.54 -18.21
N GLU A 10 6.51 31.98 -18.87
CA GLU A 10 7.79 31.30 -18.95
C GLU A 10 8.83 32.08 -18.13
N LEU A 11 9.40 31.41 -17.13
CA LEU A 11 10.50 31.92 -16.34
C LEU A 11 11.81 31.60 -17.05
N ASN A 12 12.64 32.62 -17.28
CA ASN A 12 14.02 32.48 -17.71
C ASN A 12 14.90 33.27 -16.76
N CYS A 13 15.69 32.59 -15.92
CA CYS A 13 16.59 33.26 -14.99
C CYS A 13 17.93 32.53 -14.84
N TRP A 14 18.99 33.29 -14.60
CA TRP A 14 20.32 32.74 -14.32
C TRP A 14 20.43 32.39 -12.83
N LYS A 15 20.73 31.13 -12.52
CA LYS A 15 21.02 30.67 -11.15
C LYS A 15 22.51 30.52 -10.94
N GLN A 16 23.07 31.29 -10.02
CA GLN A 16 24.48 31.24 -9.64
C GLN A 16 24.69 30.27 -8.47
N HIS A 17 25.76 29.47 -8.56
CA HIS A 17 26.17 28.49 -7.57
C HIS A 17 27.66 28.62 -7.26
N LEU A 18 28.01 28.42 -5.99
CA LEU A 18 29.39 28.21 -5.53
C LEU A 18 29.63 26.69 -5.45
N CYS A 19 30.64 26.21 -6.17
CA CYS A 19 30.94 24.79 -6.19
C CYS A 19 31.58 24.35 -4.86
N HIS A 20 30.93 23.44 -4.13
CA HIS A 20 31.44 22.89 -2.85
C HIS A 20 32.74 22.10 -3.00
N GLY A 21 33.04 21.60 -4.21
CA GLY A 21 34.25 20.84 -4.49
C GLY A 21 35.46 21.74 -4.73
N CYS A 22 35.41 22.59 -5.76
CA CYS A 22 36.56 23.37 -6.23
C CYS A 22 36.53 24.85 -5.83
N GLY A 23 35.43 25.35 -5.26
CA GLY A 23 35.24 26.77 -4.94
C GLY A 23 34.96 27.69 -6.14
N GLY A 24 34.77 27.13 -7.35
CA GLY A 24 34.43 27.89 -8.54
C GLY A 24 33.01 28.47 -8.49
N ILE A 25 32.79 29.62 -9.11
CA ILE A 25 31.48 30.26 -9.24
C ILE A 25 30.99 30.05 -10.67
N TYR A 26 29.80 29.52 -10.82
CA TYR A 26 29.19 29.28 -12.12
C TYR A 26 27.70 29.54 -12.07
N ARG A 27 27.08 29.78 -13.22
CA ARG A 27 25.64 29.99 -13.35
C ARG A 27 25.06 29.22 -14.52
N TYR A 28 23.80 28.82 -14.41
CA TYR A 28 23.07 28.20 -15.51
C TYR A 28 21.72 28.87 -15.74
N LEU A 29 21.21 28.76 -16.96
CA LEU A 29 19.89 29.26 -17.31
C LEU A 29 18.82 28.26 -16.85
N LEU A 30 17.99 28.68 -15.89
CA LEU A 30 16.80 27.95 -15.46
C LEU A 30 15.61 28.42 -16.30
N THR A 31 15.02 27.48 -17.05
CA THR A 31 13.81 27.71 -17.84
C THR A 31 12.65 26.88 -17.31
N ARG A 32 11.50 27.53 -17.03
CA ARG A 32 10.27 26.86 -16.53
C ARG A 32 9.02 27.47 -17.13
N LYS A 33 8.11 26.63 -17.62
CA LYS A 33 6.75 27.04 -18.03
C LYS A 33 5.78 26.78 -16.88
N LEU A 34 5.23 27.83 -16.30
CA LEU A 34 4.40 27.77 -15.10
C LEU A 34 2.95 28.18 -15.40
N MET A 35 2.02 27.73 -14.54
CA MET A 35 0.58 27.96 -14.72
C MET A 35 -0.14 28.18 -13.38
N GLY A 36 -0.66 29.38 -13.19
CA GLY A 36 -1.60 29.69 -12.11
C GLY A 36 -3.04 29.39 -12.51
N LYS A 37 -3.85 28.90 -11.57
CA LYS A 37 -5.30 28.68 -11.74
C LYS A 37 -6.07 29.41 -10.64
N GLY A 38 -7.23 29.97 -10.95
CA GLY A 38 -8.05 30.70 -9.98
C GLY A 38 -9.50 30.90 -10.42
N ALA A 39 -10.35 31.31 -9.48
CA ALA A 39 -11.77 31.60 -9.75
C ALA A 39 -12.00 32.95 -10.46
N SER A 40 -10.97 33.80 -10.54
CA SER A 40 -10.94 35.04 -11.32
C SER A 40 -9.60 35.18 -12.05
N PRO A 41 -9.50 36.05 -13.08
CA PRO A 41 -8.24 36.37 -13.74
C PRO A 41 -7.15 36.83 -12.77
N GLU A 42 -7.49 37.69 -11.80
CA GLU A 42 -6.57 38.24 -10.80
C GLU A 42 -6.08 37.14 -9.86
N ALA A 43 -6.96 36.21 -9.46
CA ALA A 43 -6.58 35.07 -8.63
C ALA A 43 -5.61 34.12 -9.38
N ALA A 44 -5.87 33.84 -10.65
CA ALA A 44 -4.97 33.04 -11.48
C ALA A 44 -3.60 33.73 -11.68
N SER A 45 -3.59 35.05 -11.86
CA SER A 45 -2.36 35.85 -11.97
C SER A 45 -1.55 35.84 -10.68
N ARG A 46 -2.18 36.08 -9.51
CA ARG A 46 -1.51 35.98 -8.21
C ARG A 46 -0.91 34.60 -7.97
N ALA A 47 -1.65 33.54 -8.31
CA ALA A 47 -1.16 32.17 -8.20
C ALA A 47 0.07 31.92 -9.11
N LEU A 48 0.06 32.47 -10.33
CA LEU A 48 1.21 32.40 -11.24
C LEU A 48 2.42 33.16 -10.69
N HIS A 49 2.25 34.37 -10.15
CA HIS A 49 3.34 35.15 -9.54
C HIS A 49 3.97 34.41 -8.35
N ALA A 50 3.15 33.82 -7.48
CA ALA A 50 3.64 33.00 -6.37
C ALA A 50 4.45 31.79 -6.86
N GLN A 51 4.00 31.12 -7.94
CA GLN A 51 4.74 30.01 -8.54
C GLN A 51 6.06 30.48 -9.17
N LEU A 52 6.08 31.62 -9.87
CA LEU A 52 7.30 32.20 -10.45
C LEU A 52 8.34 32.50 -9.37
N GLU A 53 7.91 33.13 -8.28
CA GLU A 53 8.78 33.40 -7.14
C GLU A 53 9.32 32.10 -6.52
N LEU A 54 8.45 31.13 -6.25
CA LEU A 54 8.83 29.84 -5.68
C LEU A 54 9.81 29.07 -6.59
N ALA A 55 9.52 28.96 -7.89
CA ALA A 55 10.37 28.28 -8.85
C ALA A 55 11.75 28.96 -8.95
N SER A 56 11.77 30.30 -9.00
CA SER A 56 13.03 31.05 -9.02
C SER A 56 13.88 30.83 -7.76
N LYS A 57 13.28 30.53 -6.61
CA LYS A 57 14.00 30.29 -5.34
C LYS A 57 14.38 28.83 -5.15
N GLU A 58 13.44 27.91 -5.31
CA GLU A 58 13.57 26.53 -4.83
C GLU A 58 13.92 25.51 -5.91
N GLU A 59 13.53 25.74 -7.16
CA GLU A 59 13.75 24.74 -8.20
C GLU A 59 15.19 24.75 -8.69
N VAL A 60 15.75 23.56 -8.93
CA VAL A 60 17.14 23.43 -9.37
C VAL A 60 17.21 22.40 -10.48
N ASP A 61 18.05 22.67 -11.48
CA ASP A 61 18.40 21.69 -12.50
C ASP A 61 19.71 20.98 -12.13
N LEU A 62 19.83 19.72 -12.57
CA LEU A 62 21.09 19.00 -12.46
C LEU A 62 22.08 19.56 -13.48
N ARG A 63 22.92 20.49 -13.01
CA ARG A 63 23.96 21.15 -13.82
C ARG A 63 25.31 20.95 -13.12
N PRO A 64 26.17 20.05 -13.61
CA PRO A 64 27.45 19.80 -12.96
C PRO A 64 28.37 21.02 -13.10
N CYS A 65 29.27 21.22 -12.13
CA CYS A 65 30.22 22.32 -12.18
C CYS A 65 31.10 22.22 -13.45
N PRO A 66 31.20 23.27 -14.28
CA PRO A 66 31.97 23.23 -15.53
C PRO A 66 33.49 23.14 -15.33
N HIS A 67 33.97 23.34 -14.09
CA HIS A 67 35.38 23.25 -13.74
C HIS A 67 35.79 21.84 -13.27
N CYS A 68 34.97 21.19 -12.45
CA CYS A 68 35.32 19.91 -11.82
C CYS A 68 34.30 18.76 -11.99
N GLY A 69 33.17 18.99 -12.66
CA GLY A 69 32.15 17.97 -12.92
C GLY A 69 31.26 17.62 -11.71
N LEU A 70 31.40 18.30 -10.57
CA LEU A 70 30.62 17.98 -9.37
C LEU A 70 29.18 18.52 -9.47
N PHE A 71 28.18 17.67 -9.28
CA PHE A 71 26.82 18.11 -8.96
C PHE A 71 26.73 18.58 -7.51
N GLN A 72 26.13 19.74 -7.29
CA GLN A 72 26.00 20.33 -5.96
C GLN A 72 24.99 19.57 -5.09
N PRO A 73 25.17 19.55 -3.75
CA PRO A 73 24.29 18.83 -2.83
C PRO A 73 22.81 19.15 -3.01
N GLU A 74 22.44 20.42 -3.19
CA GLU A 74 21.05 20.86 -3.39
C GLU A 74 20.43 20.28 -4.66
N MET A 75 21.20 20.15 -5.74
CA MET A 75 20.73 19.58 -7.02
C MET A 75 20.49 18.08 -6.89
N VAL A 76 21.43 17.37 -6.23
CA VAL A 76 21.30 15.94 -5.95
C VAL A 76 20.11 15.69 -5.01
N ASN A 77 19.95 16.50 -3.97
CA ASN A 77 18.89 16.40 -2.99
C ASN A 77 17.51 16.67 -3.60
N SER A 78 17.38 17.66 -4.49
CA SER A 78 16.13 17.92 -5.22
C SER A 78 15.67 16.70 -6.03
N ARG A 79 16.58 16.06 -6.78
CA ARG A 79 16.26 14.84 -7.53
C ARG A 79 15.91 13.67 -6.62
N ARG A 80 16.66 13.46 -5.54
CA ARG A 80 16.37 12.41 -4.55
C ARG A 80 14.99 12.63 -3.91
N ARG A 81 14.67 13.88 -3.57
CA ARG A 81 13.39 14.27 -2.96
C ARG A 81 12.21 13.87 -3.83
N ALA A 82 12.26 14.11 -5.14
CA ALA A 82 11.18 13.73 -6.06
C ALA A 82 10.86 12.23 -5.96
N VAL A 83 11.88 11.37 -5.98
CA VAL A 83 11.68 9.92 -5.85
C VAL A 83 11.18 9.54 -4.45
N HIS A 84 11.76 10.14 -3.39
CA HIS A 84 11.29 9.90 -2.01
C HIS A 84 9.82 10.33 -1.83
N THR A 85 9.39 11.44 -2.42
CA THR A 85 8.00 11.89 -2.42
C THR A 85 7.09 10.85 -3.10
N TRP A 86 7.46 10.33 -4.27
CA TRP A 86 6.69 9.27 -4.92
C TRP A 86 6.60 8.01 -4.07
N THR A 87 7.69 7.57 -3.45
CA THR A 87 7.65 6.40 -2.56
C THR A 87 6.82 6.63 -1.31
N MET A 88 6.83 7.85 -0.75
CA MET A 88 6.00 8.22 0.39
C MET A 88 4.51 8.20 0.01
N LEU A 89 4.15 8.75 -1.15
CA LEU A 89 2.79 8.69 -1.68
C LEU A 89 2.35 7.25 -1.96
N LEU A 90 3.24 6.40 -2.49
CA LEU A 90 2.96 4.98 -2.68
C LEU A 90 2.63 4.29 -1.33
N MET A 91 3.38 4.58 -0.27
CA MET A 91 3.13 4.01 1.05
C MET A 91 1.86 4.57 1.72
N LEU A 92 1.51 5.83 1.45
CA LEU A 92 0.32 6.46 2.00
C LEU A 92 -0.97 6.02 1.26
N CYS A 93 -0.97 6.13 -0.06
CA CYS A 93 -2.16 5.96 -0.89
C CYS A 93 -2.30 4.54 -1.41
N GLY A 94 -1.20 3.83 -1.65
CA GLY A 94 -1.21 2.47 -2.22
C GLY A 94 -2.01 1.49 -1.36
N PRO A 95 -1.67 1.29 -0.08
CA PRO A 95 -2.41 0.39 0.81
C PRO A 95 -3.89 0.76 0.95
N VAL A 96 -4.22 2.05 1.04
CA VAL A 96 -5.60 2.52 1.18
C VAL A 96 -6.41 2.24 -0.09
N ALA A 97 -5.87 2.60 -1.25
CA ALA A 97 -6.53 2.39 -2.53
C ALA A 97 -6.69 0.90 -2.84
N LEU A 98 -5.62 0.11 -2.63
CA LEU A 98 -5.66 -1.34 -2.81
C LEU A 98 -6.63 -2.00 -1.83
N GLY A 99 -6.54 -1.68 -0.54
CA GLY A 99 -7.45 -2.19 0.48
C GLY A 99 -8.92 -1.88 0.16
N TYR A 100 -9.22 -0.66 -0.29
CA TYR A 100 -10.57 -0.28 -0.74
C TYR A 100 -11.04 -1.14 -1.92
N VAL A 101 -10.21 -1.32 -2.96
CA VAL A 101 -10.56 -2.14 -4.12
C VAL A 101 -10.80 -3.60 -3.70
N PHE A 102 -9.92 -4.19 -2.90
CA PHE A 102 -10.07 -5.60 -2.51
C PHE A 102 -11.29 -5.83 -1.62
N VAL A 103 -11.52 -4.98 -0.63
CA VAL A 103 -12.71 -5.06 0.22
C VAL A 103 -13.98 -4.86 -0.61
N ARG A 104 -13.98 -3.92 -1.56
CA ARG A 104 -15.17 -3.59 -2.35
C ARG A 104 -15.58 -4.70 -3.32
N PHE A 105 -14.61 -5.41 -3.88
CA PHE A 105 -14.82 -6.37 -4.96
C PHE A 105 -14.55 -7.83 -4.57
N ALA A 106 -14.15 -8.11 -3.32
CA ALA A 106 -13.86 -9.45 -2.82
C ALA A 106 -12.90 -10.25 -3.72
N LEU A 107 -11.93 -9.57 -4.34
CA LEU A 107 -11.09 -10.14 -5.40
C LEU A 107 -9.95 -11.05 -4.91
N LEU A 108 -9.63 -10.99 -3.61
CA LEU A 108 -8.51 -11.75 -3.04
C LEU A 108 -8.99 -12.61 -1.87
N PRO A 109 -8.57 -13.89 -1.81
CA PRO A 109 -8.67 -14.71 -0.61
C PRO A 109 -7.98 -14.05 0.59
N ASP A 110 -8.45 -14.35 1.81
CA ASP A 110 -8.10 -13.66 3.07
C ASP A 110 -6.61 -13.74 3.49
N GLY A 111 -5.71 -14.37 2.70
CA GLY A 111 -4.25 -14.39 2.89
C GLY A 111 -3.43 -13.74 1.76
N GLN A 112 -4.05 -13.26 0.69
CA GLN A 112 -3.29 -12.64 -0.42
C GLN A 112 -3.02 -11.15 -0.21
N LEU A 113 -3.80 -10.50 0.66
CA LEU A 113 -3.65 -9.06 0.95
C LEU A 113 -2.35 -8.74 1.71
N SER A 114 -1.98 -9.56 2.70
CA SER A 114 -0.70 -9.48 3.43
C SER A 114 0.50 -9.54 2.47
N ASN A 115 0.51 -10.54 1.59
CA ASN A 115 1.54 -10.73 0.56
C ASN A 115 1.66 -9.52 -0.37
N LEU A 116 0.53 -8.97 -0.81
CA LEU A 116 0.53 -7.79 -1.66
C LEU A 116 1.06 -6.54 -0.94
N LEU A 117 0.64 -6.32 0.31
CA LEU A 117 1.15 -5.22 1.15
C LEU A 117 2.66 -5.36 1.37
N ALA A 118 3.15 -6.56 1.65
CA ALA A 118 4.57 -6.85 1.78
C ALA A 118 5.33 -6.56 0.47
N GLY A 119 4.77 -6.96 -0.67
CA GLY A 119 5.31 -6.63 -2.00
C GLY A 119 5.41 -5.13 -2.24
N CYS A 120 4.37 -4.36 -1.91
CA CYS A 120 4.37 -2.90 -2.03
C CYS A 120 5.45 -2.26 -1.14
N ALA A 121 5.53 -2.69 0.12
CA ALA A 121 6.57 -2.23 1.06
C ALA A 121 7.98 -2.58 0.55
N ALA A 122 8.18 -3.77 -0.01
CA ALA A 122 9.46 -4.21 -0.55
C ALA A 122 9.88 -3.38 -1.77
N VAL A 123 8.95 -3.08 -2.68
CA VAL A 123 9.20 -2.19 -3.82
C VAL A 123 9.56 -0.78 -3.34
N ALA A 124 8.85 -0.24 -2.36
CA ALA A 124 9.15 1.06 -1.78
C ALA A 124 10.54 1.09 -1.13
N LEU A 125 10.91 0.05 -0.37
CA LEU A 125 12.25 -0.11 0.20
C LEU A 125 13.32 -0.16 -0.90
N ALA A 126 13.13 -1.00 -1.93
CA ALA A 126 14.06 -1.13 -3.03
C ALA A 126 14.25 0.19 -3.80
N ALA A 127 13.15 0.89 -4.11
CA ALA A 127 13.20 2.19 -4.77
C ALA A 127 14.00 3.21 -3.94
N ASN A 128 13.76 3.26 -2.62
CA ASN A 128 14.52 4.11 -1.71
C ASN A 128 16.00 3.72 -1.70
N LEU A 129 16.34 2.44 -1.53
CA LEU A 129 17.72 1.97 -1.53
C LEU A 129 18.45 2.29 -2.84
N LEU A 130 17.81 2.09 -4.00
CA LEU A 130 18.39 2.44 -5.30
C LEU A 130 18.73 3.93 -5.40
N VAL A 131 17.86 4.82 -4.89
CA VAL A 131 18.13 6.25 -4.81
C VAL A 131 19.31 6.54 -3.89
N LEU A 132 19.41 5.82 -2.76
CA LEU A 132 20.50 6.01 -1.82
C LEU A 132 21.86 5.53 -2.37
N LEU A 133 21.85 4.43 -3.11
CA LEU A 133 23.04 3.83 -3.73
C LEU A 133 23.48 4.57 -5.00
N ARG A 134 22.57 5.29 -5.67
CA ARG A 134 22.90 6.09 -6.84
C ARG A 134 23.62 7.38 -6.43
N ASN A 135 24.94 7.39 -6.66
CA ASN A 135 25.76 8.58 -6.56
C ASN A 135 25.93 9.23 -7.95
N PRO A 136 25.28 10.39 -8.23
CA PRO A 136 25.47 11.10 -9.50
C PRO A 136 26.89 11.68 -9.68
N ASN A 137 27.68 11.72 -8.61
CA ASN A 137 29.09 12.14 -8.62
C ASN A 137 30.06 10.96 -8.66
N ARG A 138 29.62 9.77 -9.11
CA ARG A 138 30.49 8.59 -9.27
C ARG A 138 31.51 8.76 -10.41
N ASP A 139 31.13 9.49 -11.47
CA ASP A 139 31.96 9.71 -12.66
C ASP A 139 32.03 11.22 -12.95
N LEU A 140 33.02 11.88 -12.36
CA LEU A 140 33.21 13.32 -12.50
C LEU A 140 33.68 13.72 -13.90
N GLU A 141 34.36 12.82 -14.61
CA GLU A 141 34.85 13.09 -15.96
C GLU A 141 33.69 13.12 -16.96
N ALA A 142 32.77 12.15 -16.87
CA ALA A 142 31.54 12.17 -17.66
C ALA A 142 30.71 13.43 -17.39
N ASN A 143 30.58 13.82 -16.12
CA ASN A 143 29.88 15.04 -15.75
C ASN A 143 30.59 16.31 -16.27
N LEU A 144 31.93 16.35 -16.24
CA LEU A 144 32.70 17.46 -16.79
C LEU A 144 32.50 17.57 -18.31
N LYS A 145 32.54 16.45 -19.03
CA LYS A 145 32.24 16.40 -20.46
C LYS A 145 30.84 16.91 -20.77
N ASP A 146 29.85 16.54 -19.96
CA ASP A 146 28.47 17.02 -20.09
C ASP A 146 28.36 18.53 -19.85
N SER A 147 28.98 19.03 -18.76
CA SER A 147 29.00 20.47 -18.46
C SER A 147 29.65 21.30 -19.57
N ARG A 148 30.72 20.82 -20.22
CA ARG A 148 31.36 21.53 -21.35
C ARG A 148 30.41 21.72 -22.52
N LYS A 149 29.64 20.68 -22.88
CA LYS A 149 28.60 20.81 -23.92
C LYS A 149 27.56 21.87 -23.57
N GLN A 150 27.20 21.98 -22.29
CA GLN A 150 26.25 22.98 -21.81
C GLN A 150 26.83 24.40 -21.83
N VAL A 151 28.15 24.54 -21.61
CA VAL A 151 28.86 25.81 -21.79
C VAL A 151 28.88 26.21 -23.26
N ASP A 152 29.21 25.28 -24.15
CA ASP A 152 29.23 25.52 -25.60
C ASP A 152 27.83 25.91 -26.13
N ALA A 153 26.77 25.36 -25.53
CA ALA A 153 25.38 25.70 -25.84
C ALA A 153 24.90 27.03 -25.22
N GLY A 154 25.71 27.68 -24.38
CA GLY A 154 25.33 28.90 -23.67
C GLY A 154 24.29 28.69 -22.56
N GLU A 155 24.07 27.44 -22.12
CA GLU A 155 23.17 27.10 -21.00
C GLU A 155 23.87 27.20 -19.63
N LEU A 156 25.21 27.16 -19.64
CA LEU A 156 26.07 27.15 -18.45
C LEU A 156 27.23 28.13 -18.65
N MET A 157 27.57 28.91 -17.62
CA MET A 157 28.66 29.88 -17.66
C MET A 157 29.54 29.73 -16.43
N LEU A 158 30.86 29.70 -16.62
CA LEU A 158 31.84 29.72 -15.54
C LEU A 158 32.30 31.17 -15.30
N ASP A 159 31.85 31.76 -14.20
CA ASP A 159 32.19 33.15 -13.86
C ASP A 159 33.57 33.22 -13.17
N LYS A 160 33.90 32.24 -12.32
CA LYS A 160 35.20 32.14 -11.64
C LYS A 160 35.65 30.69 -11.55
N ALA A 161 36.84 30.39 -12.09
CA ALA A 161 37.46 29.07 -11.96
C ALA A 161 37.73 28.70 -10.49
N GLY A 162 37.66 27.40 -10.19
CA GLY A 162 37.95 26.89 -8.85
C GLY A 162 39.45 26.84 -8.55
N ALA A 163 39.81 26.83 -7.27
CA ALA A 163 41.21 26.76 -6.81
C ALA A 163 41.85 25.39 -7.04
N ILE A 164 41.03 24.34 -7.14
CA ILE A 164 41.46 22.96 -7.37
C ILE A 164 41.54 22.70 -8.87
N ALA A 165 42.62 22.05 -9.34
CA ALA A 165 42.77 21.67 -10.74
C ALA A 165 41.60 20.77 -11.22
N PRO A 166 41.16 20.88 -12.48
CA PRO A 166 40.16 19.98 -13.03
C PRO A 166 40.56 18.51 -12.86
N GLY A 167 39.64 17.69 -12.35
CA GLY A 167 39.85 16.24 -12.17
C GLY A 167 40.62 15.83 -10.92
N SER A 168 41.20 16.76 -10.14
CA SER A 168 41.90 16.39 -8.89
C SER A 168 40.98 16.35 -7.65
N PHE A 169 39.72 16.74 -7.79
CA PHE A 169 38.74 16.61 -6.71
C PHE A 169 38.29 15.16 -6.54
N VAL A 170 38.49 14.60 -5.34
CA VAL A 170 37.97 13.28 -4.97
C VAL A 170 36.74 13.48 -4.07
N PRO A 171 35.54 13.07 -4.50
CA PRO A 171 34.35 13.20 -3.67
C PRO A 171 34.50 12.32 -2.42
N VAL A 172 34.40 12.94 -1.25
CA VAL A 172 34.36 12.20 0.01
C VAL A 172 33.11 11.32 -0.02
N ALA A 173 33.29 10.00 0.15
CA ALA A 173 32.18 9.09 0.25
C ALA A 173 31.25 9.54 1.39
N GLU A 174 30.00 9.82 1.05
CA GLU A 174 28.99 10.26 2.02
C GLU A 174 28.77 9.14 3.04
N LYS A 175 29.32 9.29 4.26
CA LYS A 175 29.06 8.33 5.34
C LYS A 175 27.56 8.36 5.64
N ALA A 176 26.93 7.18 5.61
CA ALA A 176 25.51 7.06 5.95
C ALA A 176 25.25 7.63 7.34
N SER A 177 24.52 8.75 7.41
CA SER A 177 24.13 9.40 8.67
C SER A 177 23.28 8.45 9.53
N PRO A 178 23.33 8.56 10.87
CA PRO A 178 22.50 7.74 11.75
C PRO A 178 21.02 7.80 11.39
N ARG A 179 20.53 8.99 11.01
CA ARG A 179 19.15 9.21 10.53
C ARG A 179 18.80 8.36 9.31
N ARG A 180 19.70 8.28 8.33
CA ARG A 180 19.52 7.48 7.11
C ARG A 180 19.47 5.98 7.41
N ARG A 181 20.33 5.51 8.32
CA ARG A 181 20.35 4.11 8.77
C ARG A 181 19.05 3.74 9.49
N LEU A 182 18.59 4.60 10.40
CA LEU A 182 17.32 4.41 11.09
C LEU A 182 16.14 4.38 10.10
N ALA A 183 16.13 5.30 9.12
CA ALA A 183 15.09 5.33 8.10
C ALA A 183 15.04 4.03 7.26
N VAL A 184 16.19 3.49 6.86
CA VAL A 184 16.27 2.19 6.17
C VAL A 184 15.79 1.05 7.09
N GLY A 185 16.17 1.06 8.37
CA GLY A 185 15.70 0.09 9.35
C GLY A 185 14.18 0.11 9.52
N LEU A 186 13.56 1.29 9.52
CA LEU A 186 12.09 1.45 9.58
C LEU A 186 11.41 0.94 8.29
N LEU A 187 11.98 1.19 7.11
CA LEU A 187 11.47 0.62 5.88
C LEU A 187 11.60 -0.92 5.85
N LEU A 188 12.67 -1.49 6.39
CA LEU A 188 12.81 -2.93 6.54
C LEU A 188 11.79 -3.50 7.53
N LEU A 189 11.60 -2.84 8.68
CA LEU A 189 10.56 -3.20 9.64
C LEU A 189 9.17 -3.14 9.01
N SER A 190 8.96 -2.21 8.07
CA SER A 190 7.69 -2.11 7.34
C SER A 190 7.40 -3.35 6.48
N VAL A 191 8.41 -3.85 5.77
CA VAL A 191 8.33 -5.10 5.00
C VAL A 191 8.06 -6.29 5.93
N LEU A 192 8.81 -6.40 7.03
CA LEU A 192 8.67 -7.49 7.98
C LEU A 192 7.30 -7.48 8.67
N GLY A 193 6.78 -6.31 9.05
CA GLY A 193 5.46 -6.16 9.62
C GLY A 193 4.36 -6.64 8.68
N ALA A 194 4.44 -6.30 7.38
CA ALA A 194 3.47 -6.75 6.39
C ALA A 194 3.56 -8.26 6.10
N ALA A 195 4.77 -8.84 6.15
CA ALA A 195 4.99 -10.27 5.93
C ALA A 195 4.73 -11.13 7.19
N ALA A 196 4.66 -10.54 8.38
CA ALA A 196 4.50 -11.24 9.65
C ALA A 196 3.37 -12.28 9.70
N PRO A 197 2.12 -12.01 9.26
CA PRO A 197 1.05 -13.01 9.31
C PRO A 197 1.35 -14.24 8.45
N GLU A 198 1.93 -14.05 7.27
CA GLU A 198 2.30 -15.17 6.37
C GLU A 198 3.47 -15.97 6.92
N LEU A 199 4.48 -15.29 7.48
CA LEU A 199 5.59 -15.95 8.16
C LEU A 199 5.08 -16.78 9.34
N LEU A 200 4.16 -16.24 10.14
CA LEU A 200 3.55 -16.97 11.24
C LEU A 200 2.78 -18.19 10.74
N HIS A 201 1.96 -18.04 9.71
CA HIS A 201 1.22 -19.14 9.09
C HIS A 201 2.15 -20.27 8.62
N ILE A 202 3.24 -19.93 7.93
CA ILE A 202 4.26 -20.89 7.47
C ILE A 202 4.96 -21.56 8.66
N LEU A 203 5.39 -20.78 9.65
CA LEU A 203 6.14 -21.29 10.81
C LEU A 203 5.29 -22.19 11.71
N CYS A 204 3.99 -21.94 11.78
CA CYS A 204 3.06 -22.75 12.58
C CYS A 204 2.42 -23.90 11.79
N HIS A 205 2.76 -24.07 10.50
CA HIS A 205 2.17 -25.06 9.60
C HIS A 205 0.63 -25.04 9.63
N TRP A 206 0.05 -23.84 9.68
CA TRP A 206 -1.39 -23.68 9.63
C TRP A 206 -1.87 -23.92 8.19
N GLU A 207 -3.06 -24.50 8.03
CA GLU A 207 -3.68 -24.71 6.72
C GLU A 207 -4.87 -23.78 6.55
N PHE A 208 -4.88 -23.03 5.44
CA PHE A 208 -6.02 -22.19 5.09
C PHE A 208 -7.15 -23.02 4.46
N ASN A 209 -8.35 -22.81 4.99
CA ASN A 209 -9.60 -23.37 4.52
C ASN A 209 -10.37 -22.29 3.75
N PRO A 210 -10.25 -22.18 2.41
CA PRO A 210 -10.80 -21.06 1.64
C PRO A 210 -12.32 -20.98 1.66
N SER A 211 -13.01 -22.08 2.00
CA SER A 211 -14.46 -22.14 2.15
C SER A 211 -14.96 -21.78 3.55
N ALA A 212 -14.05 -21.58 4.50
CA ALA A 212 -14.36 -21.23 5.88
C ALA A 212 -14.03 -19.75 6.16
N LYS A 213 -14.81 -19.11 7.03
CA LYS A 213 -14.53 -17.78 7.57
C LYS A 213 -14.61 -17.83 9.10
N PRO A 214 -13.52 -17.58 9.84
CA PRO A 214 -12.16 -17.33 9.35
C PRO A 214 -11.57 -18.52 8.57
N THR A 215 -10.54 -18.26 7.75
CA THR A 215 -9.88 -19.31 6.93
C THR A 215 -9.05 -20.28 7.76
N LEU A 216 -8.58 -19.85 8.92
CA LEU A 216 -7.96 -20.71 9.92
C LEU A 216 -9.02 -21.15 10.92
N VAL A 217 -9.07 -22.45 11.19
CA VAL A 217 -10.07 -23.03 12.07
C VAL A 217 -9.38 -23.98 13.04
N GLY A 218 -9.42 -23.68 14.34
CA GLY A 218 -8.90 -24.53 15.40
C GLY A 218 -9.99 -25.26 16.20
N PRO A 219 -9.63 -26.26 17.01
CA PRO A 219 -10.58 -26.94 17.89
C PRO A 219 -11.24 -25.97 18.89
N GLY A 220 -12.55 -26.12 19.10
CA GLY A 220 -13.32 -25.25 19.99
C GLY A 220 -13.69 -23.89 19.40
N GLU A 221 -13.29 -23.61 18.15
CA GLU A 221 -13.62 -22.37 17.46
C GLU A 221 -14.91 -22.50 16.65
N ARG A 222 -15.47 -21.34 16.30
CA ARG A 222 -16.64 -21.20 15.43
C ARG A 222 -16.18 -20.68 14.08
N PHE A 223 -16.69 -21.26 13.00
CA PHE A 223 -16.46 -20.76 11.64
C PHE A 223 -17.75 -20.75 10.82
N SER A 224 -17.82 -19.85 9.85
CA SER A 224 -18.87 -19.78 8.84
C SER A 224 -18.47 -20.55 7.58
N TYR A 225 -19.38 -21.34 7.04
CA TYR A 225 -19.23 -21.99 5.73
C TYR A 225 -20.33 -21.47 4.79
N THR A 226 -19.95 -20.85 3.68
CA THR A 226 -20.88 -20.38 2.66
C THR A 226 -21.11 -21.48 1.62
N LEU A 227 -22.37 -21.85 1.38
CA LEU A 227 -22.70 -22.89 0.42
C LEU A 227 -22.50 -22.37 -1.01
N PRO A 228 -22.09 -23.22 -1.97
CA PRO A 228 -21.72 -22.79 -3.33
C PRO A 228 -22.92 -22.46 -4.24
N TRP A 229 -24.15 -22.61 -3.76
CA TRP A 229 -25.37 -22.28 -4.50
C TRP A 229 -25.94 -20.94 -4.01
N THR A 230 -26.80 -20.36 -4.83
CA THR A 230 -27.43 -19.07 -4.56
C THR A 230 -28.95 -19.15 -4.61
N ILE A 231 -29.59 -18.25 -3.86
CA ILE A 231 -31.03 -18.02 -3.87
C ILE A 231 -31.32 -16.57 -4.27
N ASP A 232 -32.41 -16.37 -5.01
CA ASP A 232 -32.94 -15.04 -5.32
C ASP A 232 -33.93 -14.63 -4.23
N SER A 233 -33.50 -13.76 -3.32
CA SER A 233 -34.31 -13.33 -2.19
C SER A 233 -34.57 -11.83 -2.17
N ALA A 234 -35.78 -11.46 -1.74
CA ALA A 234 -36.17 -10.08 -1.50
C ALA A 234 -35.26 -9.44 -0.46
N ALA A 235 -34.55 -8.38 -0.85
CA ALA A 235 -33.52 -7.69 -0.05
C ALA A 235 -32.41 -8.61 0.55
N GLY A 236 -32.31 -9.86 0.11
CA GLY A 236 -31.35 -10.85 0.61
C GLY A 236 -31.72 -11.50 1.95
N TYR A 237 -32.99 -11.43 2.39
CA TYR A 237 -33.44 -12.10 3.61
C TYR A 237 -33.46 -13.62 3.44
N TRP A 238 -33.03 -14.37 4.43
CA TRP A 238 -33.23 -15.82 4.44
C TRP A 238 -33.09 -16.35 5.86
N GLY A 239 -33.76 -17.46 6.13
CA GLY A 239 -33.60 -18.20 7.38
C GLY A 239 -33.72 -19.69 7.13
N GLY A 240 -33.47 -20.52 8.12
CA GLY A 240 -33.57 -21.96 7.91
C GLY A 240 -33.35 -22.81 9.14
N THR A 241 -33.19 -24.10 8.89
CA THR A 241 -32.68 -25.08 9.85
C THR A 241 -31.57 -25.87 9.17
N ALA A 242 -30.54 -26.25 9.92
CA ALA A 242 -29.46 -27.07 9.41
C ALA A 242 -29.16 -28.22 10.35
N THR A 243 -28.63 -29.30 9.77
CA THR A 243 -27.95 -30.37 10.49
C THR A 243 -26.53 -30.49 9.92
N CYS A 244 -25.58 -30.81 10.78
CA CYS A 244 -24.19 -31.01 10.41
C CYS A 244 -23.70 -32.33 11.02
N THR A 245 -23.15 -33.21 10.19
CA THR A 245 -22.60 -34.49 10.63
C THR A 245 -21.15 -34.63 10.21
N TRP A 246 -20.38 -35.30 11.05
CA TRP A 246 -19.03 -35.75 10.72
C TRP A 246 -19.13 -36.97 9.80
N VAL A 247 -18.54 -36.89 8.62
CA VAL A 247 -18.46 -38.03 7.69
C VAL A 247 -17.37 -39.01 8.15
N ASN A 248 -16.32 -38.53 8.81
CA ASN A 248 -15.20 -39.32 9.31
C ASN A 248 -15.04 -39.24 10.84
N ALA A 249 -16.17 -39.27 11.57
CA ALA A 249 -16.19 -39.13 13.03
C ALA A 249 -15.30 -40.16 13.75
N GLU A 250 -15.37 -41.43 13.31
CA GLU A 250 -14.61 -42.54 13.89
C GLU A 250 -13.09 -42.38 13.70
N GLU A 251 -12.64 -41.97 12.52
CA GLU A 251 -11.22 -41.71 12.23
C GLU A 251 -10.64 -40.60 13.12
N LEU A 252 -11.47 -39.62 13.47
CA LEU A 252 -11.07 -38.47 14.29
C LEU A 252 -11.21 -38.73 15.79
N GLY A 253 -11.93 -39.79 16.18
CA GLY A 253 -12.28 -40.07 17.57
C GLY A 253 -13.25 -39.02 18.15
N VAL A 254 -14.18 -38.52 17.32
CA VAL A 254 -15.19 -37.54 17.73
C VAL A 254 -16.55 -38.21 17.71
N HIS A 255 -17.23 -38.21 18.87
CA HIS A 255 -18.59 -38.74 19.01
C HIS A 255 -19.64 -37.63 19.20
N GLU A 256 -19.19 -36.40 19.45
CA GLU A 256 -20.08 -35.26 19.65
C GLU A 256 -20.62 -34.76 18.30
N PRO A 257 -21.93 -34.48 18.20
CA PRO A 257 -22.49 -33.87 17.00
C PRO A 257 -21.93 -32.46 16.79
N CYS A 258 -21.83 -32.04 15.53
CA CYS A 258 -21.48 -30.66 15.21
C CYS A 258 -22.63 -29.73 15.63
N ASP A 259 -22.35 -28.72 16.45
CA ASP A 259 -23.31 -27.63 16.67
C ASP A 259 -23.34 -26.74 15.42
N VAL A 260 -24.53 -26.55 14.86
CA VAL A 260 -24.74 -25.76 13.65
C VAL A 260 -25.82 -24.71 13.89
N GLN A 261 -25.48 -23.47 13.58
CA GLN A 261 -26.36 -22.32 13.70
C GLN A 261 -26.56 -21.69 12.33
N VAL A 262 -27.79 -21.32 12.04
CA VAL A 262 -28.18 -20.63 10.80
C VAL A 262 -28.91 -19.33 11.14
N PRO A 263 -28.91 -18.35 10.24
CA PRO A 263 -29.79 -17.19 10.36
C PRO A 263 -31.24 -17.60 10.63
N SER A 264 -31.84 -16.96 11.62
CA SER A 264 -33.26 -17.06 11.95
C SER A 264 -33.98 -15.77 11.51
N ALA A 265 -33.71 -15.30 10.29
CA ALA A 265 -34.34 -14.07 9.83
C ALA A 265 -35.86 -14.27 9.71
N HIS A 266 -36.59 -13.28 10.19
CA HIS A 266 -38.04 -13.20 10.06
C HIS A 266 -38.38 -12.00 9.19
N TRP A 267 -39.36 -12.17 8.31
CA TRP A 267 -39.93 -11.10 7.51
C TRP A 267 -41.44 -11.09 7.71
N GLY A 268 -42.03 -9.89 7.75
CA GLY A 268 -43.48 -9.71 7.77
C GLY A 268 -44.04 -9.66 6.34
N ASP A 269 -45.26 -9.13 6.19
CA ASP A 269 -45.94 -9.00 4.90
C ASP A 269 -45.34 -7.93 3.97
N SER A 270 -44.38 -7.15 4.46
CA SER A 270 -43.70 -6.11 3.69
C SER A 270 -42.20 -6.10 3.98
N ILE A 271 -41.41 -5.90 2.92
CA ILE A 271 -39.94 -5.80 2.99
C ILE A 271 -39.53 -4.49 2.32
N GLN A 272 -38.87 -3.62 3.08
CA GLN A 272 -38.28 -2.41 2.52
C GLN A 272 -36.85 -2.70 2.04
N SER A 273 -36.60 -2.49 0.75
CA SER A 273 -35.25 -2.64 0.18
C SER A 273 -34.68 -1.27 -0.20
N ARG A 274 -33.40 -1.04 0.12
CA ARG A 274 -32.63 0.07 -0.46
C ARG A 274 -31.88 -0.49 -1.67
N GLY A 275 -32.46 -0.34 -2.87
CA GLY A 275 -31.85 -0.79 -4.13
C GLY A 275 -32.67 -1.85 -4.86
N SER A 276 -32.01 -2.89 -5.37
CA SER A 276 -32.70 -3.97 -6.08
C SER A 276 -33.64 -4.73 -5.14
N VAL A 277 -34.87 -4.95 -5.62
CA VAL A 277 -35.91 -5.69 -4.88
C VAL A 277 -35.47 -7.14 -4.66
N SER A 278 -34.90 -7.77 -5.69
CA SER A 278 -34.25 -9.09 -5.59
C SER A 278 -32.74 -8.95 -5.43
N ARG A 279 -32.15 -9.83 -4.62
CA ARG A 279 -30.70 -10.01 -4.49
C ARG A 279 -30.37 -11.50 -4.48
N GLU A 280 -29.37 -11.85 -5.28
CA GLU A 280 -28.74 -13.15 -5.21
C GLU A 280 -27.94 -13.25 -3.90
N VAL A 281 -28.19 -14.29 -3.12
CA VAL A 281 -27.53 -14.55 -1.84
C VAL A 281 -27.07 -15.99 -1.76
N SER A 282 -25.85 -16.22 -1.30
CA SER A 282 -25.37 -17.56 -0.92
C SER A 282 -25.68 -17.83 0.55
N PRO A 283 -26.52 -18.85 0.87
CA PRO A 283 -26.75 -19.25 2.25
C PRO A 283 -25.45 -19.68 2.94
N TRP A 284 -25.39 -19.54 4.26
CA TRP A 284 -24.21 -19.86 5.05
C TRP A 284 -24.56 -20.48 6.40
N VAL A 285 -23.74 -21.38 6.91
CA VAL A 285 -23.94 -21.98 8.24
C VAL A 285 -22.77 -21.62 9.14
N ASN A 286 -23.04 -21.45 10.43
CA ASN A 286 -22.02 -21.31 11.46
C ASN A 286 -21.86 -22.63 12.20
N ILE A 287 -20.66 -23.19 12.21
CA ILE A 287 -20.37 -24.48 12.84
C ILE A 287 -19.43 -24.23 14.02
N THR A 288 -19.77 -24.77 15.18
CA THR A 288 -18.91 -24.76 16.37
C THR A 288 -18.25 -26.13 16.52
N LEU A 289 -16.92 -26.15 16.55
CA LEU A 289 -16.16 -27.39 16.70
C LEU A 289 -16.03 -27.79 18.17
N PRO A 290 -15.92 -29.10 18.48
CA PRO A 290 -15.54 -29.54 19.80
C PRO A 290 -14.12 -29.10 20.14
N GLY A 291 -13.87 -28.78 21.42
CA GLY A 291 -12.58 -28.31 21.93
C GLY A 291 -11.47 -29.36 22.00
N ASN A 292 -11.57 -30.46 21.25
CA ASN A 292 -10.67 -31.60 21.35
C ASN A 292 -9.30 -31.30 20.68
N PRO A 293 -8.19 -31.23 21.44
CA PRO A 293 -6.87 -30.94 20.87
C PRO A 293 -6.36 -32.03 19.92
N ALA A 294 -6.89 -33.26 19.97
CA ALA A 294 -6.52 -34.34 19.06
C ALA A 294 -6.93 -34.09 17.59
N LEU A 295 -7.70 -33.03 17.33
CA LEU A 295 -8.09 -32.61 15.99
C LEU A 295 -7.01 -31.79 15.27
N VAL A 296 -6.06 -31.17 15.98
CA VAL A 296 -5.03 -30.31 15.36
C VAL A 296 -4.24 -31.10 14.30
N GLY A 297 -4.12 -30.51 13.10
CA GLY A 297 -3.44 -31.11 11.94
C GLY A 297 -4.24 -32.18 11.22
N LYS A 298 -5.46 -32.51 11.68
CA LYS A 298 -6.35 -33.47 11.00
C LYS A 298 -7.36 -32.75 10.12
N THR A 299 -7.89 -33.46 9.13
CA THR A 299 -8.95 -32.97 8.25
C THR A 299 -10.31 -33.54 8.66
N GLY A 300 -11.21 -32.67 9.08
CA GLY A 300 -12.62 -32.98 9.27
C GLY A 300 -13.39 -32.98 7.96
N ARG A 301 -14.16 -34.03 7.70
CA ARG A 301 -15.11 -34.09 6.58
C ARG A 301 -16.51 -33.91 7.13
N PHE A 302 -17.21 -32.91 6.63
CA PHE A 302 -18.53 -32.52 7.09
C PHE A 302 -19.56 -32.73 6.00
N GLN A 303 -20.78 -33.09 6.42
CA GLN A 303 -21.96 -33.06 5.58
C GLN A 303 -23.00 -32.15 6.24
N VAL A 304 -23.33 -31.05 5.58
CA VAL A 304 -24.35 -30.11 6.04
C VAL A 304 -25.59 -30.29 5.20
N SER A 305 -26.72 -30.54 5.86
CA SER A 305 -28.05 -30.49 5.24
C SER A 305 -28.76 -29.24 5.71
N LEU A 306 -29.15 -28.38 4.78
CA LEU A 306 -29.74 -27.07 5.05
C LEU A 306 -31.12 -27.00 4.40
N GLN A 307 -32.14 -26.65 5.18
CA GLN A 307 -33.46 -26.26 4.70
C GLN A 307 -33.57 -24.75 4.80
N VAL A 308 -33.66 -24.07 3.66
CA VAL A 308 -33.72 -22.61 3.58
C VAL A 308 -35.14 -22.16 3.28
N ARG A 309 -35.59 -21.13 3.98
CA ARG A 309 -36.82 -20.37 3.73
C ARG A 309 -36.43 -18.94 3.36
N TYR A 310 -37.07 -18.37 2.35
CA TYR A 310 -36.78 -17.00 1.90
C TYR A 310 -37.96 -16.38 1.15
N PRO A 311 -38.09 -15.03 1.16
CA PRO A 311 -39.09 -14.31 0.39
C PRO A 311 -38.65 -14.18 -1.09
N LYS A 312 -39.15 -15.02 -1.98
CA LYS A 312 -38.84 -14.98 -3.42
C LYS A 312 -39.68 -13.93 -4.13
N VAL A 313 -39.04 -12.98 -4.80
CA VAL A 313 -39.73 -11.91 -5.55
C VAL A 313 -40.43 -12.50 -6.78
N VAL A 314 -41.76 -12.37 -6.85
CA VAL A 314 -42.56 -12.82 -8.00
C VAL A 314 -43.08 -11.66 -8.85
N ALA A 315 -43.17 -10.46 -8.27
CA ALA A 315 -43.51 -9.22 -8.95
C ALA A 315 -42.86 -8.02 -8.22
N PRO A 316 -42.77 -6.82 -8.84
CA PRO A 316 -42.05 -5.68 -8.25
C PRO A 316 -42.47 -5.28 -6.82
N SER A 317 -43.70 -5.60 -6.41
CA SER A 317 -44.26 -5.30 -5.09
C SER A 317 -44.80 -6.54 -4.37
N ARG A 318 -44.45 -7.75 -4.84
CA ARG A 318 -44.91 -9.01 -4.25
C ARG A 318 -43.81 -10.04 -4.18
N PHE A 319 -43.70 -10.67 -3.03
CA PHE A 319 -42.90 -11.87 -2.84
C PHE A 319 -43.82 -13.00 -2.34
N VAL A 320 -43.38 -14.23 -2.55
CA VAL A 320 -43.96 -15.42 -1.94
C VAL A 320 -42.88 -16.10 -1.12
N GLU A 321 -43.29 -16.79 -0.06
CA GLU A 321 -42.35 -17.60 0.68
C GLU A 321 -41.97 -18.83 -0.15
N ALA A 322 -40.67 -19.00 -0.39
CA ALA A 322 -40.09 -20.16 -1.02
C ALA A 322 -39.30 -20.97 0.01
N GLN A 323 -39.25 -22.27 -0.20
CA GLN A 323 -38.44 -23.19 0.59
C GLN A 323 -37.65 -24.09 -0.35
N ASP A 324 -36.36 -24.19 -0.08
CA ASP A 324 -35.44 -25.07 -0.79
C ASP A 324 -34.63 -25.88 0.22
N SER A 325 -34.06 -27.01 -0.23
CA SER A 325 -33.16 -27.81 0.60
C SER A 325 -31.94 -28.24 -0.19
N THR A 326 -30.81 -28.33 0.50
CA THR A 326 -29.56 -28.80 -0.10
C THR A 326 -28.74 -29.59 0.91
N THR A 327 -27.93 -30.50 0.42
CA THR A 327 -26.94 -31.22 1.21
C THR A 327 -25.58 -31.06 0.55
N GLN A 328 -24.60 -30.58 1.31
CA GLN A 328 -23.25 -30.30 0.82
C GLN A 328 -22.21 -30.97 1.70
N ALA A 329 -21.21 -31.58 1.07
CA ALA A 329 -20.05 -32.12 1.74
C ALA A 329 -18.85 -31.20 1.52
N PHE A 330 -18.05 -30.99 2.56
CA PHE A 330 -16.81 -30.22 2.48
C PHE A 330 -15.78 -30.72 3.50
N SER A 331 -14.56 -30.20 3.42
CA SER A 331 -13.47 -30.57 4.31
C SER A 331 -12.83 -29.33 4.94
N VAL A 332 -12.37 -29.47 6.17
CA VAL A 332 -11.64 -28.44 6.92
C VAL A 332 -10.44 -29.08 7.59
N THR A 333 -9.23 -28.60 7.33
CA THR A 333 -8.05 -28.97 8.12
C THR A 333 -7.94 -28.07 9.33
N PHE A 334 -7.81 -28.68 10.50
CA PHE A 334 -7.77 -27.95 11.77
C PHE A 334 -6.37 -27.44 12.09
N SER A 335 -6.28 -26.14 12.34
CA SER A 335 -5.08 -25.48 12.89
C SER A 335 -5.04 -25.62 14.41
N SER A 336 -4.00 -25.09 15.07
CA SER A 336 -3.96 -25.05 16.53
C SER A 336 -5.12 -24.22 17.10
N ARG A 337 -5.57 -24.54 18.32
CA ARG A 337 -6.58 -23.73 19.02
C ARG A 337 -6.10 -22.29 19.15
N GLY A 338 -6.95 -21.32 18.81
CA GLY A 338 -6.63 -19.90 18.82
C GLY A 338 -5.94 -19.39 17.55
N ALA A 339 -5.63 -20.26 16.58
CA ALA A 339 -4.87 -19.89 15.38
C ALA A 339 -5.52 -18.72 14.63
N SER A 340 -6.86 -18.72 14.48
CA SER A 340 -7.56 -17.61 13.84
C SER A 340 -7.32 -16.28 14.55
N ASN A 341 -7.55 -16.24 15.87
CA ASN A 341 -7.41 -15.01 16.65
C ASN A 341 -5.96 -14.51 16.67
N THR A 342 -5.00 -15.43 16.81
CA THR A 342 -3.57 -15.08 16.77
C THR A 342 -3.19 -14.53 15.41
N TYR A 343 -3.60 -15.19 14.33
CA TYR A 343 -3.34 -14.73 12.97
C TYR A 343 -3.96 -13.35 12.70
N GLU A 344 -5.23 -13.15 13.04
CA GLU A 344 -5.92 -11.87 12.87
C GLU A 344 -5.25 -10.74 13.67
N THR A 345 -4.86 -11.02 14.92
CA THR A 345 -4.14 -10.07 15.76
C THR A 345 -2.81 -9.68 15.13
N VAL A 346 -2.03 -10.66 14.67
CA VAL A 346 -0.72 -10.44 14.04
C VAL A 346 -0.88 -9.74 12.70
N TRP A 347 -1.95 -10.02 11.96
CA TRP A 347 -2.28 -9.34 10.72
C TRP A 347 -2.54 -7.84 10.96
N TRP A 348 -3.42 -7.49 11.91
CA TRP A 348 -3.72 -6.09 12.22
C TRP A 348 -2.50 -5.34 12.77
N LEU A 349 -1.76 -5.94 13.70
CA LEU A 349 -0.51 -5.35 14.21
C LEU A 349 0.52 -5.18 13.09
N GLY A 350 0.65 -6.18 12.22
CA GLY A 350 1.54 -6.16 11.06
C GLY A 350 1.21 -5.01 10.11
N VAL A 351 -0.08 -4.80 9.80
CA VAL A 351 -0.56 -3.67 8.97
C VAL A 351 -0.21 -2.33 9.63
N LEU A 352 -0.49 -2.17 10.93
CA LEU A 352 -0.21 -0.93 11.66
C LEU A 352 1.28 -0.61 11.72
N VAL A 353 2.12 -1.60 12.08
CA VAL A 353 3.58 -1.47 12.10
C VAL A 353 4.11 -1.18 10.70
N SER A 354 3.62 -1.90 9.69
CA SER A 354 4.03 -1.71 8.29
C SER A 354 3.77 -0.29 7.82
N PHE A 355 2.57 0.22 8.04
CA PHE A 355 2.19 1.57 7.64
C PHE A 355 2.98 2.63 8.42
N ALA A 356 3.03 2.55 9.75
CA ALA A 356 3.71 3.54 10.58
C ALA A 356 5.23 3.60 10.31
N ALA A 357 5.89 2.44 10.27
CA ALA A 357 7.33 2.38 10.01
C ALA A 357 7.65 2.78 8.56
N GLY A 358 6.82 2.39 7.60
CA GLY A 358 6.98 2.73 6.19
C GLY A 358 6.86 4.23 5.93
N LEU A 359 5.83 4.87 6.52
CA LEU A 359 5.60 6.30 6.42
C LEU A 359 6.70 7.09 7.12
N LEU A 360 7.07 6.72 8.35
CA LEU A 360 8.11 7.39 9.11
C LEU A 360 9.49 7.25 8.43
N GLY A 361 9.84 6.04 7.97
CA GLY A 361 11.08 5.79 7.23
C GLY A 361 11.16 6.63 5.94
N SER A 362 10.08 6.65 5.15
CA SER A 362 10.01 7.46 3.93
C SER A 362 10.11 8.96 4.21
N PHE A 363 9.41 9.45 5.23
CA PHE A 363 9.44 10.85 5.66
C PHE A 363 10.82 11.26 6.18
N MET A 364 11.52 10.37 6.90
CA MET A 364 12.88 10.62 7.37
C MET A 364 13.88 10.72 6.21
N LEU A 365 13.76 9.87 5.18
CA LEU A 365 14.57 10.00 3.96
C LEU A 365 14.24 11.28 3.20
N TRP A 366 12.95 11.60 3.06
CA TRP A 366 12.50 12.86 2.45
C TRP A 366 13.09 14.08 3.16
N ASN A 367 13.02 14.13 4.50
CA ASN A 367 13.58 15.23 5.29
C ASN A 367 15.10 15.25 5.36
N SER A 368 15.78 14.10 5.21
CA SER A 368 17.24 14.07 5.20
C SER A 368 17.83 14.87 4.03
N THR A 369 17.04 15.12 2.99
CA THR A 369 17.40 16.00 1.86
C THR A 369 17.38 17.50 2.19
N PHE A 370 16.84 17.90 3.35
CA PHE A 370 16.71 19.31 3.76
C PHE A 370 17.81 19.81 4.68
N VAL A 371 18.73 18.95 5.15
CA VAL A 371 19.82 19.42 6.00
C VAL A 371 20.69 20.36 5.16
N ARG A 372 20.46 21.68 5.35
CA ARG A 372 21.35 22.73 4.87
C ARG A 372 22.72 22.34 5.38
N GLN A 373 23.65 22.12 4.46
CA GLN A 373 25.04 22.28 4.82
C GLN A 373 25.16 23.76 5.13
N ASP A 374 25.04 24.09 6.42
CA ASP A 374 25.46 25.40 6.89
C ASP A 374 26.92 25.49 6.47
N VAL A 375 27.16 26.31 5.45
CA VAL A 375 28.50 26.68 5.00
C VAL A 375 29.04 27.49 6.16
N SER A 376 29.57 26.80 7.17
CA SER A 376 30.34 27.43 8.23
C SER A 376 31.49 28.12 7.50
N ALA A 377 31.38 29.43 7.39
CA ALA A 377 32.38 30.29 6.80
C ALA A 377 33.67 30.10 7.62
N ASN A 378 34.59 29.31 7.07
CA ASN A 378 35.98 29.29 7.48
C ASN A 378 36.78 30.15 6.50
#